data_AF-A0A2P6QPH1-F1
#
_entry.id   AF-A0A2P6QPH1-F1
#
_cell.length_a   1.000
_cell.length_b   1.000
_cell.length_c   1.000
_cell.angle_alpha   90.00
_cell.angle_beta   90.00
_cell.angle_gamma   90.00
#
_symmetry.space_group_name_H-M   'P 1'
#
loop_
_entity.id
_entity.type
_entity.pdbx_description
1 polymer ?
#
loop_
_entity_poly.entity_id
_entity_poly.type
_entity_poly.pdbx_seq_one_letter_code
_entity_poly.pdbx_strand_id
1 'polypeptide(L)'
;MALGLQGSKSLGVFVLLLLLAAIGAVAGASPAPKSSNKTSIGEGGGGSIYDHLRQYGLPISLLPKGITEYSLDDSSGEFRVFLPQPCRAKFENQVRYDFNVSGTLTFGRIADLSGVSAQELFLWFLVKGI
;
A
#
# COMPACT_ATOMS: atom_id res chain seq x y z
N MET A 1 14.55 64.82 -9.50
CA MET A 1 15.74 63.93 -9.45
C MET A 1 15.72 63.30 -8.05
N ALA A 2 15.43 62.03 -7.80
CA ALA A 2 15.27 60.85 -8.64
C ALA A 2 14.18 59.95 -7.99
N LEU A 3 13.26 59.42 -8.80
CA LEU A 3 12.49 58.22 -8.44
C LEU A 3 13.42 57.03 -8.64
N GLY A 4 13.75 56.32 -7.56
CA GLY A 4 14.53 55.09 -7.61
C GLY A 4 13.65 53.91 -8.05
N LEU A 5 13.76 53.53 -9.32
CA LEU A 5 13.38 52.20 -9.82
C LEU A 5 14.49 51.20 -9.48
N GLN A 6 14.21 50.23 -8.60
CA GLN A 6 14.95 48.98 -8.46
C GLN A 6 13.91 47.96 -7.96
N GLY A 7 13.41 47.03 -8.77
CA GLY A 7 14.18 45.99 -9.45
C GLY A 7 14.29 44.79 -8.50
N SER A 8 13.63 43.68 -8.86
CA SER A 8 13.83 42.34 -8.26
C SER A 8 13.05 41.97 -6.99
N LYS A 9 11.73 42.25 -6.92
CA LYS A 9 10.82 41.55 -5.96
C LYS A 9 9.46 41.20 -6.55
N SER A 10 9.34 41.10 -7.89
CA SER A 10 8.07 40.76 -8.55
C SER A 10 7.77 39.25 -8.53
N LEU A 11 8.81 38.41 -8.43
CA LEU A 11 8.66 36.94 -8.40
C LEU A 11 7.86 36.45 -7.19
N GLY A 12 8.03 37.08 -6.01
CA GLY A 12 7.34 36.67 -4.78
C GLY A 12 5.83 36.91 -4.81
N VAL A 13 5.39 37.97 -5.49
CA VAL A 13 3.95 38.30 -5.64
C VAL A 13 3.28 37.34 -6.62
N PHE A 14 3.98 36.94 -7.69
CA PHE A 14 3.48 35.93 -8.64
C PHE A 14 3.40 34.53 -8.01
N VAL A 15 4.36 34.13 -7.15
CA VAL A 15 4.30 32.85 -6.43
C VAL A 15 3.14 32.83 -5.42
N LEU A 16 2.86 33.94 -4.73
CA LEU A 16 1.74 34.04 -3.80
C LEU A 16 0.38 34.00 -4.51
N LEU A 17 0.28 34.57 -5.72
CA LEU A 17 -0.93 34.51 -6.57
C LEU A 17 -1.19 33.11 -7.15
N LEU A 18 -0.14 32.35 -7.49
CA LEU A 18 -0.28 30.96 -7.97
C LEU A 18 -0.74 29.98 -6.87
N LEU A 19 -0.36 30.22 -5.61
CA LEU A 19 -0.74 29.37 -4.47
C LEU A 19 -2.22 29.46 -4.08
N LEU A 20 -2.90 30.58 -4.36
CA LEU A 20 -4.30 30.78 -3.96
C LEU A 20 -5.33 30.32 -5.01
N ALA A 21 -4.89 29.88 -6.20
CA ALA A 21 -5.78 29.48 -7.29
C ALA A 21 -6.06 27.96 -7.39
N ALA A 22 -5.77 27.17 -6.35
CA ALA A 22 -6.22 25.78 -6.25
C ALA A 22 -7.62 25.73 -5.60
N ILE A 23 -8.59 26.01 -6.44
CA ILE A 23 -10.02 26.10 -6.23
C ILE A 23 -10.63 24.77 -5.71
N GLY A 24 -11.49 24.89 -4.70
CA GLY A 24 -12.86 24.36 -4.71
C GLY A 24 -13.05 22.84 -4.67
N ALA A 25 -13.44 22.35 -3.49
CA ALA A 25 -13.96 21.01 -3.26
C ALA A 25 -15.23 20.73 -4.10
N VAL A 26 -15.22 19.66 -4.90
CA VAL A 26 -16.42 19.04 -5.44
C VAL A 26 -17.02 18.14 -4.36
N ALA A 27 -18.22 18.51 -3.88
CA ALA A 27 -19.02 17.71 -2.96
C ALA A 27 -19.72 16.57 -3.73
N GLY A 28 -19.10 15.38 -3.71
CA GLY A 28 -19.75 14.15 -4.12
C GLY A 28 -20.43 13.48 -2.93
N ALA A 29 -21.75 13.61 -2.81
CA ALA A 29 -22.55 12.79 -1.91
C ALA A 29 -22.58 11.36 -2.47
N SER A 30 -22.10 10.38 -1.69
CA SER A 30 -22.37 8.97 -1.94
C SER A 30 -23.05 8.37 -0.70
N PRO A 31 -24.25 7.77 -0.83
CA PRO A 31 -24.97 7.19 0.29
C PRO A 31 -24.27 5.93 0.81
N ALA A 32 -24.10 5.84 2.12
CA ALA A 32 -23.60 4.66 2.79
C ALA A 32 -24.52 3.45 2.53
N PRO A 33 -24.04 2.34 1.95
CA PRO A 33 -24.75 1.08 2.01
C PRO A 33 -24.60 0.50 3.42
N LYS A 34 -25.71 0.41 4.16
CA LYS A 34 -25.83 -0.56 5.26
C LYS A 34 -25.82 -1.95 4.64
N SER A 35 -24.64 -2.56 4.51
CA SER A 35 -24.54 -3.98 4.21
C SER A 35 -24.04 -4.70 5.45
N SER A 36 -25.00 -5.20 6.22
CA SER A 36 -24.79 -6.31 7.13
C SER A 36 -24.32 -7.51 6.30
N ASN A 37 -23.02 -7.63 6.06
CA ASN A 37 -22.48 -8.88 5.55
C ASN A 37 -21.89 -9.68 6.71
N LYS A 38 -22.75 -10.56 7.22
CA LYS A 38 -22.41 -11.72 8.03
C LYS A 38 -21.15 -12.34 7.46
N THR A 39 -20.14 -12.45 8.31
CA THR A 39 -18.89 -13.14 8.07
C THR A 39 -19.18 -14.52 7.49
N SER A 40 -19.15 -14.64 6.16
CA SER A 40 -18.86 -15.90 5.51
C SER A 40 -17.36 -16.07 5.66
N ILE A 41 -16.97 -16.81 6.69
CA ILE A 41 -15.67 -17.49 6.70
C ILE A 41 -15.63 -18.21 5.36
N GLY A 42 -14.76 -17.74 4.47
CA GLY A 42 -14.43 -18.42 3.24
C GLY A 42 -13.70 -19.69 3.62
N GLU A 43 -14.48 -20.72 3.92
CA GLU A 43 -14.01 -22.08 4.09
C GLU A 43 -14.51 -22.87 2.89
N GLY A 44 -13.58 -23.32 2.05
CA GLY A 44 -13.90 -23.90 0.75
C GLY A 44 -12.69 -24.43 0.00
N GLY A 45 -11.94 -25.35 0.61
CA GLY A 45 -11.49 -26.56 -0.10
C GLY A 45 -10.23 -26.54 -0.96
N GLY A 46 -9.33 -25.58 -0.78
CA GLY A 46 -7.94 -25.61 -1.24
C GLY A 46 -7.14 -24.71 -0.32
N GLY A 47 -6.13 -25.24 0.37
CA GLY A 47 -5.47 -24.57 1.49
C GLY A 47 -5.17 -23.10 1.16
N SER A 48 -5.53 -22.17 2.05
CA SER A 48 -5.32 -20.75 1.79
C SER A 48 -3.82 -20.45 1.64
N ILE A 49 -3.44 -19.33 1.03
CA ILE A 49 -2.05 -18.84 1.09
C ILE A 49 -1.57 -18.75 2.56
N TYR A 50 -2.46 -18.50 3.52
CA TYR A 50 -2.13 -18.53 4.95
C TYR A 50 -1.74 -19.93 5.46
N ASP A 51 -2.28 -21.00 4.89
CA ASP A 51 -1.91 -22.37 5.26
C ASP A 51 -0.51 -22.70 4.75
N HIS A 52 -0.19 -22.24 3.53
CA HIS A 52 1.17 -22.37 2.98
C HIS A 52 2.16 -21.57 3.81
N LEU A 53 1.85 -20.33 4.20
CA LEU A 53 2.70 -19.56 5.12
C LEU A 53 3.00 -20.34 6.40
N ARG A 54 2.00 -21.00 7.01
CA ARG A 54 2.22 -21.85 8.19
C ARG A 54 3.15 -23.03 7.91
N GLN A 55 3.02 -23.68 6.75
CA GLN A 55 3.88 -24.79 6.36
C GLN A 55 5.35 -24.35 6.19
N TYR A 56 5.57 -23.15 5.67
CA TYR A 56 6.90 -22.52 5.59
C TYR A 56 7.37 -21.92 6.92
N GLY A 57 6.65 -22.11 8.03
CA GLY A 57 7.03 -21.61 9.35
C GLY A 57 6.85 -20.10 9.53
N LEU A 58 6.08 -19.46 8.66
CA LEU A 58 5.81 -18.03 8.67
C LEU A 58 4.45 -17.74 9.34
N PRO A 59 4.35 -16.65 10.13
CA PRO A 59 3.09 -16.27 10.74
C PRO A 59 2.09 -15.80 9.69
N ILE A 60 0.83 -16.24 9.81
CA ILE A 60 -0.29 -15.83 8.94
C ILE A 60 -0.54 -14.32 8.91
N SER A 61 -0.03 -13.59 9.90
CA SER A 61 -0.22 -12.15 10.06
C SER A 61 0.67 -11.31 9.13
N LEU A 62 1.56 -11.95 8.38
CA LEU A 62 2.47 -11.24 7.49
C LEU A 62 1.76 -10.67 6.26
N LEU A 63 0.71 -11.35 5.78
CA LEU A 63 -0.09 -10.87 4.66
C LEU A 63 -1.42 -10.27 5.15
N PRO A 64 -1.87 -9.15 4.55
CA PRO A 64 -3.16 -8.57 4.88
C PRO A 64 -4.31 -9.49 4.46
N LYS A 65 -5.41 -9.40 5.20
CA LYS A 65 -6.67 -10.10 4.86
C LYS A 65 -7.30 -9.47 3.62
N GLY A 66 -8.06 -10.28 2.87
CA GLY A 66 -8.80 -9.80 1.69
C GLY A 66 -8.05 -9.99 0.37
N ILE A 67 -7.24 -11.05 0.28
CA ILE A 67 -6.61 -11.49 -0.97
C ILE A 67 -7.71 -12.05 -1.87
N THR A 68 -7.85 -11.48 -3.06
CA THR A 68 -8.85 -11.90 -4.04
C THR A 68 -8.39 -13.16 -4.77
N GLU A 69 -7.10 -13.22 -5.09
CA GLU A 69 -6.49 -14.30 -5.86
C GLU A 69 -5.06 -14.52 -5.38
N TYR A 70 -4.61 -15.78 -5.38
CA TYR A 70 -3.24 -16.12 -5.05
C TYR A 70 -2.73 -17.23 -5.98
N SER A 71 -1.42 -17.23 -6.20
CA SER A 71 -0.68 -18.29 -6.88
C SER A 71 0.57 -18.60 -6.07
N LEU A 72 0.87 -19.88 -5.92
CA LEU A 72 2.08 -20.36 -5.26
C LEU A 72 2.63 -21.51 -6.10
N ASP A 73 3.93 -21.44 -6.38
CA ASP A 73 4.67 -22.52 -7.00
C ASP A 73 5.50 -23.25 -5.94
N ASP A 74 5.08 -24.46 -5.56
CA ASP A 74 5.77 -25.25 -4.52
C ASP A 74 7.18 -25.70 -4.91
N SER A 75 7.53 -25.66 -6.20
CA SER A 75 8.85 -26.08 -6.68
C SER A 75 9.92 -25.00 -6.53
N SER A 76 9.55 -23.75 -6.76
CA SER A 76 10.42 -22.57 -6.66
C SER A 76 10.22 -21.78 -5.37
N GLY A 77 9.07 -21.93 -4.72
CA GLY A 77 8.62 -21.10 -3.61
C GLY A 77 8.09 -19.73 -4.05
N GLU A 78 7.99 -19.43 -5.35
CA GLU A 78 7.46 -18.15 -5.81
C GLU A 78 5.96 -18.04 -5.50
N PHE A 79 5.58 -16.96 -4.85
CA PHE A 79 4.19 -16.62 -4.58
C PHE A 79 3.81 -15.29 -5.19
N ARG A 80 2.53 -15.18 -5.57
CA ARG A 80 1.89 -13.95 -6.01
C ARG A 80 0.51 -13.85 -5.39
N VAL A 81 0.19 -12.68 -4.86
CA VAL A 81 -1.12 -12.39 -4.28
C VAL A 81 -1.65 -11.10 -4.86
N PHE A 82 -2.94 -11.13 -5.19
CA PHE A 82 -3.65 -9.99 -5.75
C PHE A 82 -4.65 -9.46 -4.73
N LEU A 83 -4.52 -8.17 -4.45
CA LEU A 83 -5.43 -7.42 -3.61
C LEU A 83 -6.37 -6.60 -4.49
N PRO A 84 -7.65 -6.45 -4.09
CA PRO A 84 -8.60 -5.64 -4.85
C PRO A 84 -8.24 -4.16 -4.82
N GLN A 85 -7.49 -3.72 -3.80
CA GLN A 85 -7.00 -2.36 -3.64
C GLN A 85 -5.70 -2.34 -2.84
N PRO A 86 -4.81 -1.36 -3.08
CA PRO A 86 -3.65 -1.14 -2.23
C PRO A 86 -4.10 -0.79 -0.82
N CYS A 87 -3.43 -1.35 0.18
CA CYS A 87 -3.80 -1.14 1.59
C CYS A 87 -2.59 -0.75 2.43
N ARG A 88 -2.85 0.00 3.50
CA ARG A 88 -1.83 0.35 4.49
C ARG A 88 -2.12 -0.39 5.79
N ALA A 89 -1.17 -1.21 6.21
CA ALA A 89 -1.18 -1.83 7.53
C ALA A 89 -0.36 -0.95 8.50
N LYS A 90 -0.90 -0.76 9.71
CA LYS A 90 -0.21 -0.04 10.77
C LYS A 90 0.24 -1.06 11.81
N PHE A 91 1.55 -1.28 11.87
CA PHE A 91 2.20 -2.04 12.94
C PHE A 91 2.89 -1.04 13.87
N GLU A 92 4.18 -1.20 14.14
CA GLU A 92 5.02 -0.16 14.75
C GLU A 92 5.25 0.99 13.75
N ASN A 93 5.54 0.63 12.49
CA ASN A 93 5.68 1.54 11.36
C ASN A 93 4.52 1.36 10.35
N GLN A 94 4.36 2.32 9.43
CA GLN A 94 3.38 2.17 8.34
C GLN A 94 3.94 1.25 7.26
N VAL A 95 3.21 0.19 6.92
CA VAL A 95 3.54 -0.70 5.80
C VAL A 95 2.46 -0.56 4.75
N ARG A 96 2.85 -0.39 3.50
CA ARG A 96 1.97 -0.30 2.34
C ARG A 96 2.14 -1.53 1.48
N TYR A 97 1.01 -2.16 1.19
CA TYR A 97 0.87 -3.24 0.21
C TYR A 97 0.21 -2.67 -1.04
N ASP A 98 0.79 -2.96 -2.20
CA ASP A 98 0.21 -2.64 -3.50
C ASP A 98 -0.81 -3.70 -3.94
N PHE A 99 -1.42 -3.51 -5.11
CA PHE A 99 -2.43 -4.40 -5.67
C PHE A 99 -1.88 -5.80 -6.02
N ASN A 100 -0.60 -5.88 -6.37
CA ASN A 100 0.09 -7.12 -6.70
C ASN A 100 1.32 -7.22 -5.80
N VAL A 101 1.36 -8.27 -4.99
CA VAL A 101 2.47 -8.56 -4.10
C VAL A 101 3.04 -9.91 -4.49
N SER A 102 4.34 -9.96 -4.74
CA SER A 102 5.04 -11.18 -5.13
C SER A 102 6.31 -11.35 -4.33
N GLY A 103 6.79 -12.58 -4.22
CA GLY A 103 8.09 -12.86 -3.62
C GLY A 103 8.37 -14.36 -3.64
N THR A 104 9.44 -14.75 -2.95
CA THR A 104 9.87 -16.15 -2.84
C THR A 104 9.81 -16.57 -1.37
N LEU A 105 9.01 -17.60 -1.10
CA LEU A 105 8.87 -18.23 0.21
C LEU A 105 9.93 -19.29 0.39
N THR A 106 10.63 -19.20 1.51
CA THR A 106 11.54 -20.24 2.00
C THR A 106 11.24 -20.50 3.47
N PHE A 107 11.74 -21.61 4.01
CA PHE A 107 11.46 -21.96 5.39
C PHE A 107 11.94 -20.87 6.36
N GLY A 108 10.98 -20.23 7.04
CA GLY A 108 11.20 -19.14 8.00
C GLY A 108 11.61 -17.80 7.39
N ARG A 109 11.61 -17.64 6.05
CA ARG A 109 12.09 -16.42 5.38
C ARG A 109 11.34 -16.12 4.10
N ILE A 110 11.26 -14.84 3.76
CA ILE A 110 10.75 -14.38 2.47
C ILE A 110 11.82 -13.52 1.80
N ALA A 111 12.07 -13.79 0.53
CA ALA A 111 13.02 -13.07 -0.31
C ALA A 111 12.31 -12.47 -1.53
N ASP A 112 12.99 -11.54 -2.19
CA ASP A 112 12.56 -10.87 -3.43
C ASP A 112 11.13 -10.33 -3.39
N LEU A 113 10.74 -9.83 -2.20
CA LEU A 113 9.42 -9.28 -1.99
C LEU A 113 9.25 -7.99 -2.81
N SER A 114 8.14 -7.90 -3.53
CA SER A 114 7.76 -6.79 -4.38
C SER A 114 6.32 -6.36 -4.09
N GLY A 115 6.03 -5.07 -4.27
CA GLY A 115 4.73 -4.49 -3.92
C GLY A 115 4.53 -4.25 -2.42
N VAL A 116 5.59 -4.35 -1.61
CA VAL A 116 5.55 -4.04 -0.18
C VAL A 116 6.58 -2.97 0.15
N SER A 117 6.13 -1.91 0.81
CA SER A 117 6.99 -0.81 1.25
C SER A 117 6.72 -0.45 2.71
N ALA A 118 7.78 -0.24 3.47
CA ALA A 118 7.71 0.21 4.86
C ALA A 118 8.12 1.69 4.93
N GLN A 119 7.43 2.44 5.79
CA GLN A 119 7.76 3.82 6.06
C GLN A 119 8.78 3.91 7.19
N GLU A 120 9.89 4.60 6.95
CA GLU A 120 10.93 4.90 7.93
C GLU A 120 11.30 6.38 7.82
N LEU A 121 11.35 7.09 8.95
CA LEU A 121 11.69 8.53 8.99
C LEU A 121 11.00 9.38 7.90
N PHE A 122 9.71 9.12 7.67
CA PHE A 122 8.85 9.72 6.63
C PHE A 122 9.07 9.25 5.18
N LEU A 123 10.14 8.51 4.86
CA LEU A 123 10.43 7.95 3.54
C LEU A 123 9.87 6.52 3.39
N TRP A 124 9.50 6.13 2.17
CA TRP A 124 9.03 4.77 1.85
C TRP A 124 10.18 3.94 1.28
N PHE A 125 10.49 2.83 1.93
CA PHE A 125 11.54 1.89 1.52
C PHE A 125 10.94 0.57 1.08
N LEU A 126 11.44 0.02 -0.02
CA LEU A 126 11.02 -1.29 -0.52
C LEU A 126 11.52 -2.39 0.41
N VAL A 127 10.61 -3.26 0.84
CA VAL A 127 10.94 -4.43 1.64
C VAL A 127 11.31 -5.55 0.68
N LYS A 128 12.57 -6.01 0.72
CA LYS A 128 13.06 -7.10 -0.12
C LYS A 128 12.91 -8.48 0.55
N GLY A 129 12.79 -8.52 1.86
CA GLY A 129 12.68 -9.78 2.60
C GLY A 129 12.85 -9.63 4.11
N ILE A 130 12.52 -10.70 4.83
CA ILE A 130 12.71 -10.89 6.27
C ILE A 130 13.28 -12.28 6.58
#